data_AF-A0A7C1NCI1-F1
#
_entry.id   AF-A0A7C1NCI1-F1
#
_cell.length_a   1.000
_cell.length_b   1.000
_cell.length_c   1.000
_cell.angle_alpha   90.00
_cell.angle_beta   90.00
_cell.angle_gamma   90.00
#
_symmetry.space_group_name_H-M   'P 1'
#
loop_
_entity.id
_entity.type
_entity.pdbx_description
1 polymer ?
#
loop_
_entity_poly.entity_id
_entity_poly.type
_entity_poly.pdbx_seq_one_letter_code
_entity_poly.pdbx_strand_id
1 'polypeptide(L)'
;MGWKDFFNKKDTPTPDPLTDLVLPNLRAGNFVDYDMKTWEVKAYHYYDWGSGDLTFEWQLTSHDETLFLEREPDDEDYWSVSQKIPISRLDPEFKDRILANESPPDTLEFDGAVYYLEETGAGHFHKNGEETTREILKWDYMDESGKKLLSIEQWGETDFEASTGKPVEEYQFINILPGKDG
;
A
#
# COMPACT_ATOMS: atom_id res chain seq x y z
N MET A 1 -36.14 -31.73 44.17
CA MET A 1 -35.51 -30.40 44.37
C MET A 1 -34.09 -30.66 44.82
N GLY A 2 -33.01 -30.33 44.14
CA GLY A 2 -32.75 -29.43 43.02
C GLY A 2 -31.37 -28.83 43.30
N TRP A 3 -30.30 -29.57 43.04
CA TRP A 3 -28.93 -29.16 43.33
C TRP A 3 -28.09 -29.10 42.07
N LYS A 4 -27.76 -27.85 41.72
CA LYS A 4 -26.55 -27.39 41.06
C LYS A 4 -26.44 -27.66 39.57
N ASP A 5 -26.87 -26.63 38.83
CA ASP A 5 -26.33 -26.24 37.54
C ASP A 5 -24.79 -26.22 37.59
N PHE A 6 -24.17 -27.16 36.89
CA PHE A 6 -22.77 -27.08 36.48
C PHE A 6 -22.73 -27.10 34.96
N PHE A 7 -23.05 -25.93 34.39
CA PHE A 7 -22.73 -25.61 33.00
C PHE A 7 -21.21 -25.53 32.85
N ASN A 8 -20.60 -26.59 32.31
CA ASN A 8 -19.25 -26.53 31.77
C ASN A 8 -19.28 -25.66 30.51
N LYS A 9 -19.00 -24.36 30.64
CA LYS A 9 -18.47 -23.57 29.52
C LYS A 9 -17.12 -24.20 29.16
N LYS A 10 -17.05 -24.86 28.00
CA LYS A 10 -15.78 -25.16 27.36
C LYS A 10 -15.10 -23.81 27.10
N ASP A 11 -13.97 -23.58 27.73
CA ASP A 11 -13.05 -22.52 27.33
C ASP A 11 -12.70 -22.79 25.86
N THR A 12 -13.34 -22.07 24.94
CA THR A 12 -12.81 -21.91 23.60
C THR A 12 -11.44 -21.27 23.77
N PRO A 13 -10.34 -21.90 23.34
CA PRO A 13 -9.04 -21.27 23.40
C PRO A 13 -9.17 -19.94 22.68
N THR A 14 -8.93 -18.84 23.39
CA THR A 14 -8.82 -17.52 22.79
C THR A 14 -7.63 -17.63 21.83
N PRO A 15 -7.81 -17.38 20.52
CA PRO A 15 -6.70 -17.40 19.58
C PRO A 15 -5.58 -16.53 20.14
N ASP A 16 -4.33 -17.01 20.08
CA ASP A 16 -3.19 -16.18 20.48
C ASP A 16 -3.17 -14.97 19.54
N PRO A 17 -3.31 -13.73 20.04
CA PRO A 17 -3.32 -12.54 19.18
C PRO A 17 -2.04 -12.42 18.34
N LEU A 18 -0.95 -13.11 18.73
CA LEU A 18 0.30 -13.17 17.97
C LEU A 18 0.27 -14.15 16.79
N THR A 19 -0.61 -15.16 16.79
CA THR A 19 -0.68 -16.12 15.67
C THR A 19 -1.28 -15.52 14.38
N ASP A 20 -2.03 -14.43 14.49
CA ASP A 20 -2.64 -13.75 13.35
C ASP A 20 -1.87 -12.48 12.90
N LEU A 21 -0.76 -12.15 13.55
CA LEU A 21 0.08 -10.98 13.25
C LEU A 21 1.06 -11.29 12.10
N VAL A 22 0.51 -11.30 10.89
CA VAL A 22 1.23 -11.39 9.60
C VAL A 22 1.05 -10.11 8.79
N LEU A 23 1.85 -9.93 7.73
CA LEU A 23 1.89 -8.67 6.98
C LEU A 23 0.53 -8.26 6.39
N PRO A 24 -0.27 -9.16 5.76
CA PRO A 24 -1.62 -8.83 5.29
C PRO A 24 -2.60 -8.42 6.40
N ASN A 25 -2.32 -8.77 7.65
CA ASN A 25 -3.21 -8.54 8.79
C ASN A 25 -2.83 -7.30 9.61
N LEU A 26 -1.85 -6.52 9.16
CA LEU A 26 -1.46 -5.29 9.83
C LEU A 26 -2.65 -4.32 9.96
N ARG A 27 -2.82 -3.77 11.16
CA ARG A 27 -3.84 -2.79 11.52
C ARG A 27 -3.18 -1.51 12.03
N ALA A 28 -3.91 -0.40 11.94
CA ALA A 28 -3.49 0.86 12.54
C ALA A 28 -3.08 0.65 14.01
N GLY A 29 -1.93 1.19 14.38
CA GLY A 29 -1.30 1.03 15.70
C GLY A 29 -0.35 -0.18 15.82
N ASN A 30 -0.36 -1.13 14.88
CA ASN A 30 0.67 -2.19 14.86
C ASN A 30 2.05 -1.62 14.53
N PHE A 31 3.08 -2.34 14.95
CA PHE A 31 4.47 -2.03 14.64
C PHE A 31 5.09 -3.16 13.84
N VAL A 32 6.02 -2.80 12.95
CA VAL A 32 6.79 -3.75 12.14
C VAL A 32 8.20 -3.22 11.93
N ASP A 33 9.20 -4.09 12.01
CA ASP A 33 10.58 -3.75 11.69
C ASP A 33 10.86 -4.00 10.21
N TYR A 34 11.38 -3.00 9.52
CA TYR A 34 11.80 -3.06 8.13
C TYR A 34 12.95 -2.07 7.89
N ASP A 35 13.97 -2.51 7.15
CA ASP A 35 15.15 -1.71 6.77
C ASP A 35 15.83 -1.01 7.97
N MET A 36 16.08 -1.79 9.04
CA MET A 36 16.70 -1.34 10.31
C MET A 36 15.91 -0.27 11.08
N LYS A 37 14.64 -0.05 10.75
CA LYS A 37 13.74 0.88 11.46
C LYS A 37 12.49 0.14 11.93
N THR A 38 11.95 0.60 13.05
CA THR A 38 10.60 0.23 13.49
C THR A 38 9.61 1.23 12.91
N TRP A 39 8.57 0.72 12.27
CA TRP A 39 7.51 1.49 11.64
C TRP A 39 6.19 1.25 12.36
N GLU A 40 5.43 2.31 12.58
CA GLU A 40 4.06 2.24 13.08
C GLU A 40 3.07 2.35 11.91
N VAL A 41 2.12 1.42 11.83
CA VAL A 41 1.01 1.46 10.88
C VAL A 41 0.06 2.57 11.30
N LYS A 42 -0.12 3.59 10.44
CA LYS A 42 -1.02 4.72 10.69
C LYS A 42 -2.36 4.58 10.02
N ALA A 43 -2.39 3.98 8.84
CA ALA A 43 -3.59 3.83 8.05
C ALA A 43 -3.51 2.57 7.18
N TYR A 44 -4.68 2.14 6.73
CA TYR A 44 -4.88 1.04 5.80
C TYR A 44 -5.84 1.50 4.72
N HIS A 45 -5.48 1.33 3.46
CA HIS A 45 -6.25 1.76 2.31
C HIS A 45 -6.39 0.59 1.35
N TYR A 46 -7.37 0.67 0.45
CA TYR A 46 -7.41 -0.24 -0.68
C TYR A 46 -7.92 0.47 -1.92
N TYR A 47 -7.52 -0.06 -3.07
CA TYR A 47 -7.91 0.39 -4.39
C TYR A 47 -8.75 -0.71 -5.03
N ASP A 48 -9.86 -0.34 -5.65
CA ASP A 48 -10.72 -1.23 -6.44
C ASP A 48 -10.63 -0.83 -7.91
N TRP A 49 -9.96 -1.67 -8.70
CA TRP A 49 -9.75 -1.48 -10.14
C TRP A 49 -10.88 -2.10 -10.98
N GLY A 50 -11.89 -2.69 -10.33
CA GLY A 50 -13.01 -3.39 -10.94
C GLY A 50 -12.75 -4.88 -11.12
N SER A 51 -13.81 -5.63 -11.41
CA SER A 51 -13.76 -7.10 -11.62
C SER A 51 -13.18 -7.92 -10.45
N GLY A 52 -13.15 -7.34 -9.24
CA GLY A 52 -12.59 -7.98 -8.05
C GLY A 52 -11.08 -7.84 -7.91
N ASP A 53 -10.45 -7.03 -8.77
CA ASP A 53 -9.04 -6.67 -8.68
C ASP A 53 -8.85 -5.58 -7.62
N LEU A 54 -8.04 -5.90 -6.61
CA LEU A 54 -7.88 -5.10 -5.40
C LEU A 54 -6.40 -4.94 -5.06
N THR A 55 -5.98 -3.71 -4.80
CA THR A 55 -4.65 -3.43 -4.21
C THR A 55 -4.83 -2.93 -2.80
N PHE A 56 -3.98 -3.36 -1.87
CA PHE A 56 -4.02 -2.95 -0.47
C PHE A 56 -2.78 -2.13 -0.12
N GLU A 57 -2.96 -1.04 0.63
CA GLU A 57 -1.85 -0.15 1.01
C GLU A 57 -1.87 0.14 2.51
N TRP A 58 -0.71 0.06 3.16
CA TRP A 58 -0.51 0.51 4.53
C TRP A 58 0.39 1.73 4.56
N GLN A 59 -0.09 2.80 5.21
CA GLN A 59 0.75 3.95 5.52
C GLN A 59 1.54 3.66 6.79
N LEU A 60 2.85 3.57 6.66
CA LEU A 60 3.81 3.31 7.73
C LEU A 60 4.58 4.59 8.06
N THR A 61 4.84 4.84 9.35
CA THR A 61 5.64 6.00 9.78
C THR A 61 6.73 5.63 10.75
N SER A 62 7.89 6.26 10.63
CA SER A 62 9.00 6.17 11.57
C SER A 62 9.67 7.53 11.69
N HIS A 63 9.60 8.15 12.87
CA HIS A 63 10.01 9.55 13.08
C HIS A 63 9.35 10.52 12.09
N ASP A 64 10.12 11.09 11.17
CA ASP A 64 9.73 12.06 10.14
C ASP A 64 9.56 11.44 8.76
N GLU A 65 9.74 10.12 8.65
CA GLU A 65 9.59 9.37 7.40
C GLU A 65 8.22 8.71 7.30
N THR A 66 7.70 8.67 6.07
CA THR A 66 6.52 7.90 5.69
C THR A 66 6.90 6.94 4.57
N LEU A 67 6.40 5.72 4.68
CA LEU A 67 6.53 4.65 3.70
C LEU A 67 5.14 4.09 3.43
N PHE A 68 4.84 3.79 2.18
CA PHE A 68 3.62 3.11 1.79
C PHE A 68 4.00 1.69 1.42
N LEU A 69 3.43 0.71 2.12
CA LEU A 69 3.58 -0.70 1.80
C LEU A 69 2.37 -1.11 0.98
N GLU A 70 2.58 -1.61 -0.23
CA GLU A 70 1.52 -2.02 -1.15
C GLU A 70 1.55 -3.54 -1.34
N ARG A 71 0.36 -4.14 -1.45
CA ARG A 71 0.14 -5.55 -1.75
C ARG A 71 -0.84 -5.67 -2.91
N GLU A 72 -0.41 -6.36 -3.94
CA GLU A 72 -1.23 -6.77 -5.08
C GLU A 72 -1.42 -8.29 -5.00
N PRO A 73 -2.62 -8.79 -4.67
CA PRO A 73 -2.89 -10.21 -4.61
C PRO A 73 -2.93 -10.86 -6.00
N ASP A 74 -2.16 -11.93 -6.18
CA ASP A 74 -2.17 -12.81 -7.35
C ASP A 74 -1.96 -14.28 -6.89
N ASP A 75 -1.50 -15.19 -7.75
CA ASP A 75 -1.07 -16.54 -7.38
C ASP A 75 0.01 -16.52 -6.28
N GLU A 76 0.90 -15.52 -6.35
CA GLU A 76 1.82 -15.11 -5.28
C GLU A 76 1.65 -13.60 -5.08
N ASP A 77 1.46 -13.16 -3.83
CA ASP A 77 1.28 -11.74 -3.54
C ASP A 77 2.52 -10.94 -3.95
N TYR A 78 2.31 -9.91 -4.76
CA TYR A 78 3.37 -8.94 -5.06
C TYR A 78 3.36 -7.84 -4.00
N TRP A 79 4.55 -7.55 -3.47
CA TRP A 79 4.74 -6.52 -2.45
C TRP A 79 5.70 -5.45 -2.92
N SER A 80 5.37 -4.20 -2.63
CA SER A 80 6.24 -3.07 -2.90
C SER A 80 6.25 -2.08 -1.74
N VAL A 81 7.32 -1.29 -1.64
CA VAL A 81 7.30 -0.10 -0.78
C VAL A 81 7.62 1.14 -1.58
N SER A 82 6.92 2.23 -1.28
CA SER A 82 7.09 3.51 -1.97
C SER A 82 7.14 4.70 -1.01
N GLN A 83 7.72 5.79 -1.49
CA GLN A 83 7.71 7.09 -0.81
C GLN A 83 7.30 8.17 -1.80
N LYS A 84 6.47 9.10 -1.32
CA LYS A 84 6.03 10.24 -2.12
C LYS A 84 7.21 11.14 -2.48
N ILE A 85 7.23 11.58 -3.73
CA ILE A 85 8.13 12.61 -4.23
C ILE A 85 7.31 13.81 -4.70
N PRO A 86 7.85 15.04 -4.62
CA PRO A 86 7.21 16.16 -5.28
C PRO A 86 7.09 15.88 -6.77
N ILE A 87 5.87 15.93 -7.31
CA ILE A 87 5.59 15.73 -8.73
C ILE A 87 6.40 16.68 -9.64
N SER A 88 6.79 17.86 -9.12
CA SER A 88 7.66 18.81 -9.82
C SER A 88 9.10 18.33 -10.01
N ARG A 89 9.49 17.19 -9.41
CA ARG A 89 10.76 16.54 -9.71
C ARG A 89 10.71 15.70 -10.99
N LEU A 90 9.51 15.33 -11.46
CA LEU A 90 9.33 14.75 -12.79
C LEU A 90 9.45 15.85 -13.85
N ASP A 91 9.44 15.45 -15.13
CA ASP A 91 9.43 16.38 -16.26
C ASP A 91 8.36 17.47 -16.04
N PRO A 92 8.74 18.77 -16.04
CA PRO A 92 7.78 19.87 -15.85
C PRO A 92 6.61 19.85 -16.83
N GLU A 93 6.80 19.31 -18.04
CA GLU A 93 5.75 19.21 -19.05
C GLU A 93 4.85 17.98 -18.85
N PHE A 94 5.16 17.09 -17.91
CA PHE A 94 4.41 15.85 -17.68
C PHE A 94 2.92 16.15 -17.42
N LYS A 95 2.63 17.04 -16.47
CA LYS A 95 1.24 17.40 -16.13
C LYS A 95 0.49 17.97 -17.33
N ASP A 96 1.12 18.90 -18.04
CA ASP A 96 0.51 19.56 -19.19
C ASP A 96 0.21 18.56 -20.31
N ARG A 97 1.08 17.56 -20.50
CA ARG A 97 0.88 16.47 -21.47
C ARG A 97 -0.28 15.55 -21.10
N ILE A 98 -0.38 15.13 -19.83
CA ILE A 98 -1.50 14.31 -19.35
C ILE A 98 -2.82 15.08 -19.50
N LEU A 99 -2.86 16.35 -19.08
CA LEU A 99 -4.07 17.16 -19.16
C LEU A 99 -4.50 17.48 -20.60
N ALA A 100 -3.57 17.53 -21.55
CA ALA A 100 -3.87 17.85 -22.94
C ALA A 100 -4.32 16.63 -23.77
N ASN A 101 -3.75 15.45 -23.51
CA ASN A 101 -3.91 14.28 -24.38
C ASN A 101 -4.40 13.01 -23.65
N GLU A 102 -4.62 13.07 -22.33
CA GLU A 102 -5.05 11.96 -21.46
C GLU A 102 -4.17 10.71 -21.53
N SER A 103 -2.95 10.82 -22.07
CA SER A 103 -2.08 9.67 -22.31
C SER A 103 -0.74 9.85 -21.61
N PRO A 104 -0.37 8.90 -20.71
CA PRO A 104 0.96 8.87 -20.12
C PRO A 104 2.04 8.63 -21.18
N PRO A 105 3.25 9.18 -21.01
CA PRO A 105 4.38 8.74 -21.82
C PRO A 105 4.70 7.26 -21.54
N ASP A 106 5.04 6.50 -22.58
CA ASP A 106 5.48 5.09 -22.44
C ASP A 106 6.81 4.96 -21.67
N THR A 107 7.60 6.04 -21.60
CA THR A 107 8.90 6.06 -20.93
C THR A 107 9.13 7.35 -20.18
N LEU A 108 9.83 7.26 -19.04
CA LEU A 108 10.21 8.40 -18.21
C LEU A 108 11.67 8.29 -17.79
N GLU A 109 12.40 9.40 -17.86
CA GLU A 109 13.73 9.51 -17.27
C GLU A 109 13.63 10.18 -15.90
N PHE A 110 14.07 9.49 -14.84
CA PHE A 110 14.06 10.04 -13.50
C PHE A 110 15.22 9.49 -12.67
N ASP A 111 15.92 10.39 -11.97
CA ASP A 111 17.04 10.05 -11.05
C ASP A 111 18.08 9.09 -11.65
N GLY A 112 18.42 9.32 -12.93
CA GLY A 112 19.43 8.54 -13.66
C GLY A 112 18.98 7.12 -14.07
N ALA A 113 17.68 6.82 -14.00
CA ALA A 113 17.10 5.59 -14.53
C ALA A 113 16.05 5.91 -15.61
N VAL A 114 15.89 4.98 -16.55
CA VAL A 114 14.79 4.96 -17.52
C VAL A 114 13.74 4.01 -16.97
N TYR A 115 12.51 4.50 -16.87
CA TYR A 115 11.34 3.73 -16.48
C TYR A 115 10.44 3.53 -17.68
N TYR A 116 9.82 2.36 -17.77
CA TYR A 116 8.91 1.93 -18.82
C TYR A 116 7.52 1.76 -18.21
N LEU A 117 6.50 2.21 -18.93
CA LEU A 117 5.11 2.07 -18.50
C LEU A 117 4.73 0.58 -18.52
N GLU A 118 4.38 0.03 -17.37
CA GLU A 118 3.99 -1.37 -17.23
C GLU A 118 2.47 -1.49 -17.11
N GLU A 119 1.86 -0.62 -16.30
CA GLU A 119 0.44 -0.72 -15.98
C GLU A 119 -0.26 0.63 -15.92
N THR A 120 -1.53 0.62 -16.32
CA THR A 120 -2.44 1.77 -16.22
C THR A 120 -3.75 1.32 -15.59
N GLY A 121 -4.14 1.96 -14.50
CA GLY A 121 -5.36 1.64 -13.77
C GLY A 121 -6.30 2.83 -13.69
N ALA A 122 -7.60 2.57 -13.79
CA ALA A 122 -8.65 3.52 -13.43
C ALA A 122 -9.58 2.85 -12.43
N GLY A 123 -9.74 3.43 -11.25
CA GLY A 123 -10.42 2.75 -10.15
C GLY A 123 -10.93 3.68 -9.06
N HIS A 124 -11.19 3.07 -7.91
CA HIS A 124 -11.72 3.74 -6.73
C HIS A 124 -10.81 3.50 -5.53
N PHE A 125 -10.35 4.57 -4.91
CA PHE A 125 -9.62 4.53 -3.65
C PHE A 125 -10.59 4.54 -2.46
N HIS A 126 -10.35 3.64 -1.52
CA HIS A 126 -11.07 3.50 -0.27
C HIS A 126 -10.14 3.81 0.91
N LYS A 127 -10.39 4.95 1.54
CA LYS A 127 -9.63 5.37 2.73
C LYS A 127 -10.08 4.58 3.94
N ASN A 128 -9.15 4.00 4.71
CA ASN A 128 -9.44 3.29 5.97
C ASN A 128 -10.48 2.15 5.84
N GLY A 129 -10.64 1.59 4.65
CA GLY A 129 -11.69 0.60 4.36
C GLY A 129 -13.11 1.17 4.42
N GLU A 130 -13.28 2.50 4.32
CA GLU A 130 -14.57 3.16 4.33
C GLU A 130 -15.32 2.98 2.99
N GLU A 131 -16.65 3.08 3.02
CA GLU A 131 -17.50 3.02 1.81
C GLU A 131 -17.34 4.24 0.89
N THR A 132 -16.84 5.37 1.41
CA THR A 132 -16.65 6.56 0.61
C THR A 132 -15.43 6.41 -0.28
N THR A 133 -15.63 6.53 -1.59
CA THR A 133 -14.58 6.38 -2.59
C THR A 133 -14.16 7.70 -3.21
N ARG A 134 -12.94 7.71 -3.74
CA ARG A 134 -12.45 8.76 -4.64
C ARG A 134 -11.96 8.10 -5.92
N GLU A 135 -12.36 8.62 -7.07
CA GLU A 135 -11.86 8.17 -8.37
C GLU A 135 -10.36 8.47 -8.47
N ILE A 136 -9.63 7.53 -9.08
CA ILE A 136 -8.19 7.60 -9.27
C ILE A 136 -7.79 7.03 -10.64
N LEU A 137 -6.83 7.67 -11.29
CA LEU A 137 -6.04 7.08 -12.36
C LEU A 137 -4.63 6.81 -11.83
N LYS A 138 -4.06 5.63 -12.10
CA LYS A 138 -2.71 5.24 -11.69
C LYS A 138 -1.92 4.82 -12.93
N TRP A 139 -0.67 5.26 -13.00
CA TRP A 139 0.30 4.82 -14.00
C TRP A 139 1.54 4.31 -13.29
N ASP A 140 1.81 3.03 -13.47
CA ASP A 140 2.92 2.35 -12.83
C ASP A 140 4.01 2.05 -13.84
N TYR A 141 5.21 2.47 -13.47
CA TYR A 141 6.40 2.35 -14.28
C TYR A 141 7.48 1.57 -13.54
N MET A 142 8.27 0.83 -14.30
CA MET A 142 9.37 0.03 -13.77
C MET A 142 10.65 0.25 -14.58
N ASP A 143 11.81 0.24 -13.93
CA ASP A 143 13.08 0.25 -14.64
C ASP A 143 13.39 -1.11 -15.28
N GLU A 144 14.29 -1.15 -16.26
CA GLU A 144 14.68 -2.39 -16.95
C GLU A 144 15.16 -3.51 -15.99
N SER A 145 15.69 -3.13 -14.81
CA SER A 145 16.17 -4.11 -13.83
C SER A 145 15.07 -4.72 -12.96
N GLY A 146 13.85 -4.17 -13.00
CA GLY A 146 12.72 -4.57 -12.16
C GLY A 146 12.87 -4.20 -10.69
N LYS A 147 13.72 -3.23 -10.35
CA LYS A 147 14.07 -2.90 -8.95
C LYS A 147 13.64 -1.51 -8.52
N LYS A 148 13.35 -0.63 -9.47
CA LYS A 148 12.88 0.72 -9.21
C LYS A 148 11.49 0.87 -9.79
N LEU A 149 10.60 1.35 -8.94
CA LEU A 149 9.22 1.66 -9.30
C LEU A 149 9.04 3.16 -9.30
N LEU A 150 8.23 3.65 -10.22
CA LEU A 150 7.73 5.01 -10.24
C LEU A 150 6.22 4.92 -10.47
N SER A 151 5.44 5.40 -9.52
CA SER A 151 3.99 5.46 -9.64
C SER A 151 3.54 6.90 -9.73
N ILE A 152 2.54 7.15 -10.56
CA ILE A 152 1.90 8.45 -10.71
C ILE A 152 0.40 8.26 -10.56
N GLU A 153 -0.19 8.99 -9.64
CA GLU A 153 -1.62 8.98 -9.37
C GLU A 153 -2.23 10.33 -9.77
N GLN A 154 -3.37 10.29 -10.45
CA GLN A 154 -4.21 11.46 -10.69
C GLN A 154 -5.51 11.35 -9.90
N TRP A 155 -5.83 12.42 -9.20
CA TRP A 155 -7.02 12.55 -8.37
C TRP A 155 -7.93 13.65 -8.92
N GLY A 156 -9.10 13.27 -9.45
CA GLY A 156 -9.95 14.23 -10.16
C GLY A 156 -9.23 14.84 -11.36
N GLU A 157 -9.46 16.12 -11.65
CA GLU A 157 -8.98 16.72 -12.91
C GLU A 157 -7.52 17.20 -12.90
N THR A 158 -6.97 17.63 -11.75
CA THR A 158 -5.70 18.40 -11.73
C THR A 158 -4.76 18.08 -10.59
N ASP A 159 -5.16 17.20 -9.67
CA ASP A 159 -4.36 16.81 -8.52
C ASP A 159 -3.53 15.57 -8.88
N PHE A 160 -2.23 15.65 -8.66
CA PHE A 160 -1.28 14.61 -9.07
C PHE A 160 -0.32 14.32 -7.93
N GLU A 161 -0.14 13.04 -7.65
CA GLU A 161 0.86 12.53 -6.73
C GLU A 161 1.84 11.64 -7.49
N ALA A 162 3.09 11.61 -7.02
CA ALA A 162 4.08 10.69 -7.54
C ALA A 162 4.82 10.05 -6.38
N SER A 163 5.21 8.80 -6.56
CA SER A 163 5.99 8.05 -5.60
C SER A 163 7.07 7.25 -6.31
N THR A 164 8.19 7.05 -5.62
CA THR A 164 9.21 6.09 -6.06
C THR A 164 9.31 4.97 -5.07
N GLY A 165 9.53 3.77 -5.56
CA GLY A 165 9.54 2.58 -4.74
C GLY A 165 10.44 1.49 -5.27
N LYS A 166 10.30 0.32 -4.66
CA LYS A 166 10.98 -0.91 -5.03
C LYS A 166 10.13 -2.12 -4.62
N PRO A 167 10.23 -3.25 -5.33
CA PRO A 167 9.68 -4.51 -4.86
C PRO A 167 10.33 -4.92 -3.54
N VAL A 168 9.56 -5.59 -2.68
CA VAL A 168 10.00 -6.15 -1.41
C VAL A 168 9.40 -7.54 -1.22
N GLU A 169 9.91 -8.26 -0.24
CA GLU A 169 9.44 -9.59 0.11
C GLU A 169 8.88 -9.58 1.53
N GLU A 170 7.84 -10.38 1.79
CA GLU A 170 7.19 -10.43 3.10
C GLU A 170 8.19 -10.74 4.23
N TYR A 171 9.15 -11.63 3.99
CA TYR A 171 10.17 -12.02 5.00
C TYR A 171 11.13 -10.88 5.39
N GLN A 172 11.16 -9.76 4.65
CA GLN A 172 11.94 -8.58 5.01
C GLN A 172 11.30 -7.78 6.15
N PHE A 173 10.02 -8.02 6.43
CA PHE A 173 9.26 -7.42 7.52
C PHE A 173 9.25 -8.37 8.70
N ILE A 174 9.87 -7.95 9.80
CA ILE A 174 10.07 -8.79 10.98
C ILE A 174 9.54 -8.10 12.23
N ASN A 175 9.48 -8.83 13.34
CA ASN A 175 9.05 -8.30 14.64
C ASN A 175 7.72 -7.53 14.54
N ILE A 176 6.71 -8.15 13.91
CA ILE A 176 5.36 -7.60 13.89
C ILE A 176 4.81 -7.64 15.32
N LEU A 177 4.41 -6.49 15.85
CA LEU A 177 3.95 -6.32 17.22
C LEU A 177 2.57 -5.64 17.24
N PRO A 178 1.67 -6.03 18.15
CA PRO A 178 0.41 -5.33 18.35
C PRO A 178 0.65 -3.93 18.92
N GLY A 179 -0.27 -3.02 18.61
CA GLY A 179 -0.32 -1.71 19.23
C GLY A 179 -0.86 -1.79 20.66
N LYS A 180 -0.78 -0.68 21.41
CA LYS A 180 -1.28 -0.62 22.81
C LYS A 180 -2.78 -0.90 22.97
N ASP A 181 -3.54 -0.85 21.88
CA ASP A 181 -4.99 -1.09 21.85
C ASP A 181 -5.36 -2.38 21.08
N GLY A 182 -4.37 -3.23 20.74
CA GLY A 182 -4.54 -4.51 20.04
C GLY A 182 -4.66 -5.73 20.95
#